data_AF-A0A1Y2BZ81-F1
#
_entry.id   AF-A0A1Y2BZ81-F1
#
_cell.length_a   1.000
_cell.length_b   1.000
_cell.length_c   1.000
_cell.angle_alpha   90.00
_cell.angle_beta   90.00
_cell.angle_gamma   90.00
#
_symmetry.space_group_name_H-M   'P 1'
#
loop_
_entity.id
_entity.type
_entity.pdbx_description
1 polymer ?
#
loop_
_entity_poly.entity_id
_entity_poly.type
_entity_poly.pdbx_seq_one_letter_code
_entity_poly.pdbx_strand_id
1 'polypeptide(L)'
;MLPPSIGTQHNIVLAPTTLQVKLVTDCGIGAFEMLERIQQIKDEAESKAYEKLRKTKAGGTTEDPAHSSNFVLTPQFIRDSLPRSMLQLTLTDGTQDVVAVELERLNSFSVLTPLGSKVLVKNAKLKRGVLHIRNENIQLLPPSTPAPVLDPKEILKYLERLYQEIL
;
A
#
# COMPACT_ATOMS: atom_id res chain seq x y z
N MET A 1 -4.32 13.26 -20.03
CA MET A 1 -2.98 12.82 -20.48
C MET A 1 -1.96 13.71 -19.83
N LEU A 2 -0.79 13.20 -19.47
CA LEU A 2 0.28 14.01 -18.87
C LEU A 2 0.89 14.94 -19.93
N PRO A 3 1.24 16.18 -19.57
CA PRO A 3 2.04 17.05 -20.41
C PRO A 3 3.34 16.37 -20.90
N PRO A 4 3.81 16.64 -22.13
CA PRO A 4 5.11 16.16 -22.59
C PRO A 4 6.24 16.61 -21.67
N SER A 5 7.21 15.72 -21.43
CA SER A 5 8.38 16.00 -20.58
C SER A 5 8.00 16.38 -19.15
N ILE A 6 6.95 15.76 -18.59
CA ILE A 6 6.43 16.07 -17.26
C ILE A 6 7.52 16.07 -16.17
N GLY A 7 8.53 15.19 -16.27
CA GLY A 7 9.62 15.09 -15.30
C GLY A 7 10.54 16.32 -15.22
N THR A 8 10.56 17.20 -16.22
CA THR A 8 11.37 18.44 -16.21
C THR A 8 10.56 19.70 -15.93
N GLN A 9 9.23 19.59 -15.88
CA GLN A 9 8.35 20.73 -15.70
C GLN A 9 8.33 21.23 -14.25
N HIS A 10 8.02 22.52 -14.09
CA HIS A 10 8.01 23.19 -12.79
C HIS A 10 6.94 24.27 -12.72
N ASN A 11 6.30 24.41 -11.55
CA ASN A 11 5.26 25.39 -11.26
C ASN A 11 4.06 25.34 -12.20
N ILE A 12 3.69 24.15 -12.70
CA ILE A 12 2.44 23.96 -13.44
C ILE A 12 1.36 23.36 -12.54
N VAL A 13 0.11 23.56 -12.92
CA VAL A 13 -1.04 22.87 -12.33
C VAL A 13 -1.56 21.87 -13.35
N LEU A 14 -1.67 20.61 -12.96
CA LEU A 14 -2.24 19.61 -13.85
C LEU A 14 -3.75 19.80 -14.00
N ALA A 15 -4.20 19.78 -15.25
CA ALA A 15 -5.60 19.59 -15.59
C ALA A 15 -6.09 18.22 -15.09
N PRO A 16 -7.38 18.07 -14.74
CA PRO A 16 -7.93 16.80 -14.30
C PRO A 16 -7.60 15.66 -15.26
N THR A 17 -6.91 14.63 -14.76
CA THR A 17 -6.44 13.50 -15.55
C THR A 17 -6.52 12.21 -14.74
N THR A 18 -6.94 11.13 -15.39
CA THR A 18 -6.89 9.79 -14.81
C THR A 18 -5.51 9.18 -15.06
N LEU A 19 -4.89 8.65 -14.00
CA LEU A 19 -3.61 7.97 -14.03
C LEU A 19 -3.75 6.58 -13.41
N GLN A 20 -2.76 5.73 -13.65
CA GLN A 20 -2.63 4.41 -13.04
C GLN A 20 -1.50 4.41 -12.00
N VAL A 21 -1.75 3.81 -10.85
CA VAL A 21 -0.73 3.54 -9.84
C VAL A 21 0.19 2.45 -10.35
N LYS A 22 1.48 2.77 -10.51
CA LYS A 22 2.53 1.83 -10.94
C LYS A 22 3.32 1.30 -9.75
N LEU A 23 3.58 2.16 -8.77
CA LEU A 23 4.30 1.85 -7.54
C LEU A 23 3.81 2.73 -6.40
N VAL A 24 3.82 2.18 -5.18
CA VAL A 24 3.63 2.93 -3.94
C VAL A 24 4.73 2.56 -2.96
N THR A 25 5.42 3.56 -2.44
CA THR A 25 6.43 3.40 -1.38
C THR A 25 6.17 4.43 -0.28
N ASP A 26 6.74 4.20 0.91
CA ASP A 26 6.87 5.24 1.92
C ASP A 26 8.29 5.81 1.85
N CYS A 27 8.43 7.11 1.63
CA CYS A 27 9.72 7.80 1.57
C CYS A 27 10.07 8.52 2.87
N GLY A 28 9.17 8.51 3.86
CA GLY A 28 9.41 9.08 5.19
C GLY A 28 9.87 8.05 6.22
N ILE A 29 9.81 6.75 5.91
CA ILE A 29 10.30 5.65 6.73
C ILE A 29 11.54 5.03 6.06
N GLY A 30 12.56 4.72 6.84
CA GLY A 30 13.74 4.03 6.32
C GLY A 30 13.40 2.62 5.81
N ALA A 31 13.98 2.21 4.68
CA ALA A 31 13.74 0.88 4.12
C ALA A 31 13.95 -0.23 5.15
N PHE A 32 15.04 -0.16 5.93
CA PHE A 32 15.34 -1.14 6.98
C PHE A 32 14.25 -1.25 8.05
N GLU A 33 13.72 -0.12 8.52
CA GLU A 33 12.64 -0.10 9.53
C GLU A 33 11.35 -0.70 8.97
N MET A 34 11.02 -0.40 7.72
CA MET A 34 9.87 -1.01 7.05
C MET A 34 10.05 -2.53 6.90
N LEU A 35 11.25 -2.99 6.54
CA LEU A 35 11.57 -4.41 6.41
C LEU A 35 11.51 -5.14 7.75
N GLU A 36 12.06 -4.55 8.80
CA GLU A 36 12.02 -5.11 10.16
C GLU A 36 10.56 -5.30 10.61
N ARG A 37 9.69 -4.31 10.36
CA ARG A 37 8.27 -4.46 10.71
C ARG A 37 7.58 -5.55 9.90
N ILE A 38 7.86 -5.65 8.60
CA ILE A 38 7.32 -6.72 7.77
C ILE A 38 7.74 -8.09 8.32
N GLN A 39 9.01 -8.25 8.73
CA GLN A 39 9.49 -9.50 9.31
C GLN A 39 8.80 -9.84 10.63
N GLN A 40 8.64 -8.87 11.54
CA GLN A 40 7.90 -9.07 12.79
C GLN A 40 6.46 -9.54 12.53
N ILE A 41 5.76 -8.95 11.56
CA ILE A 41 4.40 -9.36 11.19
C ILE A 41 4.38 -10.82 10.70
N LYS A 42 5.40 -11.26 9.95
CA LYS A 42 5.54 -12.65 9.51
C LYS A 42 5.76 -13.59 10.69
N ASP A 43 6.72 -13.29 11.56
CA ASP A 43 7.06 -14.11 12.71
C ASP A 43 5.88 -14.28 13.68
N GLU A 44 5.12 -13.19 13.90
CA GLU A 44 3.89 -13.20 14.69
C GLU A 44 2.82 -14.12 14.08
N ALA A 45 2.69 -14.11 12.75
CA ALA A 45 1.72 -14.93 12.05
C ALA A 45 2.08 -16.42 12.08
N GLU A 46 3.34 -16.75 11.85
CA GLU A 46 3.84 -18.13 11.86
C GLU A 46 3.75 -18.74 13.27
N SER A 47 4.19 -18.01 14.29
CA SER A 47 4.13 -18.46 15.68
C SER A 47 2.70 -18.83 16.11
N LYS A 48 1.73 -17.98 15.75
CA LYS A 48 0.31 -18.22 16.06
C LYS A 48 -0.30 -19.36 15.25
N ALA A 49 0.15 -19.57 14.01
CA ALA A 49 -0.27 -20.72 13.20
C ALA A 49 0.20 -22.05 13.83
N TYR A 50 1.44 -22.08 14.32
CA TYR A 50 2.00 -23.24 15.03
C TYR A 50 1.23 -23.57 16.32
N GLU A 51 0.87 -22.57 17.12
CA GLU A 51 0.07 -22.78 18.33
C GLU A 51 -1.30 -23.42 18.06
N LYS A 52 -1.99 -22.99 16.99
CA LYS A 52 -3.28 -23.57 16.59
C LYS A 52 -3.14 -25.05 16.24
N LEU A 53 -2.08 -25.42 15.50
CA LEU A 53 -1.78 -26.81 15.14
C LEU A 53 -1.44 -27.68 16.37
N ARG A 54 -0.76 -27.10 17.36
CA ARG A 54 -0.45 -27.80 18.61
C ARG A 54 -1.71 -28.07 19.44
N LYS A 55 -2.62 -27.10 19.55
CA LYS A 55 -3.89 -27.23 20.30
C LYS A 55 -4.84 -28.26 19.65
N THR A 56 -4.92 -28.31 18.32
CA THR A 56 -5.76 -29.29 17.62
C THR A 56 -5.23 -30.72 17.71
N LYS A 57 -3.89 -30.92 17.74
CA LYS A 57 -3.29 -32.26 17.92
C LYS A 57 -3.38 -32.79 19.36
N ALA A 58 -3.61 -31.93 20.35
CA ALA A 58 -3.62 -32.30 21.77
C ALA A 58 -4.97 -32.78 22.31
N GLY A 59 -6.02 -32.92 21.49
CA GLY A 59 -7.23 -33.68 21.82
C GLY A 59 -8.11 -33.15 22.98
N GLY A 60 -8.05 -31.86 23.31
CA GLY A 60 -8.86 -31.28 24.38
C GLY A 60 -10.07 -30.50 23.87
N THR A 61 -11.27 -31.08 23.90
CA THR A 61 -12.53 -30.35 23.97
C THR A 61 -12.77 -29.90 25.41
N THR A 62 -12.72 -28.59 25.64
CA THR A 62 -13.53 -27.88 26.64
C THR A 62 -13.38 -26.40 26.34
N GLU A 63 -14.45 -25.82 25.80
CA GLU A 63 -14.54 -24.39 25.52
C GLU A 63 -14.72 -23.63 26.84
N ASP A 64 -13.93 -22.58 27.04
CA ASP A 64 -14.37 -21.35 27.70
C ASP A 64 -14.12 -20.20 26.70
N PRO A 65 -15.17 -19.57 26.13
CA PRO A 65 -15.09 -18.91 24.82
C PRO A 65 -14.78 -17.41 24.89
N ALA A 66 -14.24 -16.88 25.98
CA ALA A 66 -14.26 -15.44 26.17
C ALA A 66 -13.14 -14.67 25.43
N HIS A 67 -11.86 -15.07 25.42
CA HIS A 67 -10.79 -14.13 25.02
C HIS A 67 -9.65 -14.69 24.14
N SER A 68 -9.82 -15.86 23.48
CA SER A 68 -8.86 -16.22 22.43
C SER A 68 -9.14 -15.38 21.19
N SER A 69 -8.51 -14.20 21.09
CA SER A 69 -8.49 -13.40 19.87
C SER A 69 -8.02 -14.31 18.74
N ASN A 70 -8.94 -14.79 17.92
CA ASN A 70 -8.63 -15.52 16.70
C ASN A 70 -7.84 -14.54 15.82
N PHE A 71 -6.52 -14.57 15.95
CA PHE A 71 -5.67 -13.74 15.13
C PHE A 71 -5.84 -14.20 13.69
N VAL A 72 -6.40 -13.29 12.89
CA VAL A 72 -6.54 -13.41 11.46
C VAL A 72 -5.65 -12.31 10.90
N LEU A 73 -4.64 -12.71 10.11
CA LEU A 73 -3.91 -11.77 9.25
C LEU A 73 -4.90 -11.21 8.22
N THR A 74 -5.59 -10.15 8.58
CA THR A 74 -6.45 -9.42 7.66
C THR A 74 -5.63 -8.38 6.90
N PRO A 75 -6.03 -8.02 5.67
CA PRO A 75 -5.44 -6.87 4.98
C PRO A 75 -5.45 -5.59 5.84
N GLN A 76 -6.49 -5.43 6.66
CA GLN A 76 -6.65 -4.30 7.55
C GLN A 76 -5.61 -4.32 8.68
N PHE A 77 -5.40 -5.46 9.35
CA PHE A 77 -4.35 -5.61 10.36
C PHE A 77 -2.97 -5.26 9.82
N ILE A 78 -2.63 -5.75 8.62
CA ILE A 78 -1.32 -5.48 8.01
C ILE A 78 -1.22 -3.98 7.69
N ARG A 79 -2.27 -3.38 7.12
CA ARG A 79 -2.32 -1.94 6.85
C ARG A 79 -2.09 -1.10 8.11
N ASP A 80 -2.70 -1.49 9.22
CA ASP A 80 -2.60 -0.78 10.50
C ASP A 80 -1.26 -1.05 11.21
N SER A 81 -0.59 -2.15 10.88
CA SER A 81 0.67 -2.57 11.49
C SER A 81 1.91 -2.00 10.80
N LEU A 82 1.81 -1.61 9.54
CA LEU A 82 2.95 -1.05 8.79
C LEU A 82 3.16 0.43 9.16
N PRO A 83 4.41 0.85 9.45
CA PRO A 83 4.72 2.25 9.67
C PRO A 83 4.42 3.03 8.40
N ARG A 84 3.88 4.25 8.59
CA ARG A 84 3.53 5.14 7.50
C ARG A 84 3.84 6.57 7.89
N SER A 85 4.68 7.22 7.11
CA SER A 85 5.04 8.63 7.25
C SER A 85 4.55 9.39 6.02
N MET A 86 5.14 9.13 4.85
CA MET A 86 4.88 9.89 3.63
C MET A 86 4.92 8.98 2.42
N LEU A 87 3.81 8.89 1.70
CA LEU A 87 3.74 8.09 0.49
C LEU A 87 4.37 8.80 -0.71
N GLN A 88 5.17 8.06 -1.45
CA GLN A 88 5.57 8.36 -2.81
C GLN A 88 4.86 7.39 -3.76
N LEU A 89 4.20 7.95 -4.76
CA LEU A 89 3.46 7.22 -5.79
C LEU A 89 4.17 7.42 -7.13
N THR A 90 4.39 6.35 -7.87
CA THR A 90 4.69 6.45 -9.31
C THR A 90 3.38 6.27 -10.06
N LEU A 91 2.95 7.31 -10.76
CA LEU A 91 1.72 7.32 -11.54
C LEU A 91 2.03 7.35 -13.03
N THR A 92 1.22 6.68 -13.84
CA THR A 92 1.42 6.62 -15.30
C THR A 92 0.13 6.91 -16.05
N ASP A 93 0.21 7.59 -17.19
CA ASP A 93 -0.90 7.69 -18.15
C ASP A 93 -0.86 6.59 -19.22
N GLY A 94 0.08 5.65 -19.10
CA GLY A 94 0.34 4.59 -20.08
C GLY A 94 1.44 4.94 -21.08
N THR A 95 1.83 6.22 -21.19
CA THR A 95 2.91 6.68 -22.07
C THR A 95 4.09 7.26 -21.30
N GLN A 96 3.81 8.00 -20.23
CA GLN A 96 4.81 8.65 -19.39
C GLN A 96 4.49 8.41 -17.91
N ASP A 97 5.55 8.38 -17.10
CA ASP A 97 5.45 8.26 -15.65
C ASP A 97 5.68 9.63 -14.99
N VAL A 98 5.03 9.84 -13.85
CA VAL A 98 5.22 11.01 -12.98
C VAL A 98 5.28 10.56 -11.53
N VAL A 99 6.22 11.12 -10.78
CA VAL A 99 6.32 10.90 -9.34
C VAL A 99 5.37 11.86 -8.63
N ALA A 100 4.60 11.34 -7.69
CA ALA A 100 3.73 12.10 -6.82
C ALA A 100 4.14 11.87 -5.36
N VAL A 101 4.25 12.94 -4.59
CA VAL A 101 4.57 12.89 -3.16
C VAL A 101 3.38 13.44 -2.38
N GLU A 102 3.05 12.69 -1.35
CA GLU A 102 2.06 13.03 -0.35
C GLU A 102 2.51 14.24 0.49
N LEU A 103 1.73 15.33 0.48
CA LEU A 103 1.97 16.49 1.37
C LEU A 103 1.15 16.46 2.67
N GLU A 104 0.12 15.62 2.70
CA GLU A 104 -0.75 15.37 3.86
C GLU A 104 -1.26 13.94 3.78
N ARG A 105 -1.63 13.34 4.92
CA ARG A 105 -2.09 11.95 4.95
C ARG A 105 -3.31 11.72 4.04
N LEU A 106 -3.11 10.96 2.98
CA LEU A 106 -4.07 10.47 2.01
C LEU A 106 -4.83 9.28 2.59
N ASN A 107 -6.08 9.52 2.97
CA ASN A 107 -6.87 8.55 3.73
C ASN A 107 -7.22 7.29 2.93
N SER A 108 -7.32 7.42 1.60
CA SER A 108 -7.66 6.31 0.70
C SER A 108 -6.45 5.49 0.25
N PHE A 109 -5.23 5.86 0.65
CA PHE A 109 -3.98 5.28 0.15
C PHE A 109 -3.10 4.71 1.27
N SER A 110 -2.45 3.60 0.96
CA SER A 110 -1.44 2.92 1.80
C SER A 110 -0.34 2.31 0.93
N VAL A 111 0.75 1.83 1.52
CA VAL A 111 1.78 1.04 0.80
C VAL A 111 1.19 -0.23 0.16
N LEU A 112 0.07 -0.72 0.69
CA LEU A 112 -0.70 -1.84 0.15
C LEU A 112 -1.75 -1.43 -0.89
N THR A 113 -1.73 -0.19 -1.38
CA THR A 113 -2.63 0.22 -2.47
C THR A 113 -2.35 -0.67 -3.69
N PRO A 114 -3.36 -1.34 -4.25
CA PRO A 114 -3.13 -2.26 -5.35
C PRO A 114 -2.49 -1.55 -6.55
N LEU A 115 -1.43 -2.15 -7.08
CA LEU A 115 -0.84 -1.69 -8.32
C LEU A 115 -1.83 -1.90 -9.47
N GLY A 116 -1.84 -0.97 -10.42
CA GLY A 116 -2.82 -0.96 -11.51
C GLY A 116 -4.10 -0.19 -11.19
N SER A 117 -4.35 0.15 -9.92
CA SER A 117 -5.48 1.00 -9.52
C SER A 117 -5.47 2.32 -10.28
N LYS A 118 -6.67 2.77 -10.67
CA LYS A 118 -6.86 4.04 -11.39
C LYS A 118 -7.16 5.14 -10.38
N VAL A 119 -6.60 6.31 -10.62
CA VAL A 119 -6.78 7.50 -9.77
C VAL A 119 -7.13 8.69 -10.64
N LEU A 120 -8.04 9.53 -10.17
CA LEU A 120 -8.25 10.85 -10.75
C LEU A 120 -7.37 11.84 -10.01
N VAL A 121 -6.46 12.50 -10.73
CA VAL A 121 -5.65 13.61 -10.21
C VAL A 121 -6.22 14.92 -10.75
N LYS A 122 -6.51 15.88 -9.88
CA LYS A 122 -7.08 17.19 -10.23
C LYS A 122 -6.38 18.33 -9.49
N ASN A 123 -6.11 19.41 -10.19
CA ASN A 123 -5.55 20.65 -9.61
C ASN A 123 -4.26 20.43 -8.79
N ALA A 124 -3.50 19.38 -9.10
CA ALA A 124 -2.25 19.08 -8.43
C ALA A 124 -1.13 19.99 -8.95
N LYS A 125 -0.34 20.54 -8.03
CA LYS A 125 0.83 21.36 -8.39
C LYS A 125 2.00 20.45 -8.70
N LEU A 126 2.63 20.67 -9.84
CA LEU A 126 3.89 20.03 -10.19
C LEU A 126 5.06 20.96 -9.89
N LYS A 127 6.04 20.49 -9.14
CA LYS A 127 7.29 21.21 -8.88
C LYS A 127 8.46 20.28 -9.14
N ARG A 128 9.32 20.68 -10.10
CA ARG A 128 10.56 19.96 -10.43
C ARG A 128 10.27 18.49 -10.79
N GLY A 129 9.26 18.27 -11.63
CA GLY A 129 8.84 16.94 -12.05
C GLY A 129 8.04 16.13 -11.03
N VAL A 130 7.81 16.66 -9.82
CA VAL A 130 7.08 15.95 -8.76
C VAL A 130 5.72 16.58 -8.53
N LEU A 131 4.67 15.75 -8.52
CA LEU A 131 3.33 16.16 -8.14
C LEU A 131 3.20 16.24 -6.63
N HIS A 132 2.75 17.39 -6.16
CA HIS A 132 2.43 17.61 -4.76
C HIS A 132 0.95 17.26 -4.57
N ILE A 133 0.66 16.18 -3.86
CA ILE A 133 -0.69 15.63 -3.74
C ILE A 133 -1.23 15.78 -2.32
N ARG A 134 -2.51 16.21 -2.25
CA ARG A 134 -3.37 16.25 -1.07
C ARG A 134 -4.67 15.48 -1.33
N ASN A 135 -5.48 15.24 -0.30
CA ASN A 135 -6.76 14.51 -0.46
C ASN A 135 -7.68 15.20 -1.47
N GLU A 136 -7.66 16.53 -1.54
CA GLU A 136 -8.44 17.31 -2.52
C GLU A 136 -7.96 17.13 -3.97
N ASN A 137 -6.72 16.71 -4.18
CA ASN A 137 -6.12 16.59 -5.50
C ASN A 137 -6.20 15.19 -6.09
N ILE A 138 -6.50 14.17 -5.29
CA ILE A 138 -6.47 12.78 -5.74
C ILE A 138 -7.67 12.00 -5.23
N GLN A 139 -8.23 11.17 -6.11
CA GLN A 139 -9.31 10.26 -5.77
C GLN A 139 -9.00 8.89 -6.34
N LEU A 140 -9.03 7.86 -5.48
CA LEU A 140 -8.96 6.47 -5.92
C LEU A 140 -10.28 6.12 -6.63
N LEU A 141 -10.19 5.66 -7.88
CA LEU A 141 -11.35 5.26 -8.65
C LEU A 141 -11.73 3.82 -8.30
N PRO A 142 -13.03 3.49 -8.24
CA PRO A 142 -13.47 2.12 -8.02
C PRO A 142 -12.89 1.23 -9.13
N PRO A 143 -12.46 0.02 -8.80
CA PRO A 143 -11.85 -0.85 -9.78
C PRO A 143 -12.92 -1.26 -10.80
N SER A 144 -12.56 -1.32 -12.08
CA SER A 144 -13.45 -1.73 -13.17
C SER A 144 -13.88 -3.20 -13.06
N THR A 145 -13.11 -3.98 -12.30
CA THR A 145 -13.39 -5.37 -11.89
C THR A 145 -13.27 -5.44 -10.36
N PRO A 146 -14.08 -6.26 -9.67
CA PRO A 146 -13.98 -6.38 -8.22
C PRO A 146 -12.53 -6.69 -7.82
N ALA A 147 -12.03 -5.98 -6.81
CA ALA A 147 -10.67 -6.20 -6.30
C ALA A 147 -10.52 -7.69 -5.96
N PRO A 148 -9.43 -8.35 -6.40
CA PRO A 148 -9.19 -9.73 -5.99
C PRO A 148 -9.16 -9.75 -4.46
N VAL A 149 -9.95 -10.64 -3.87
CA VAL A 149 -9.84 -10.94 -2.44
C VAL A 149 -8.48 -11.63 -2.29
N LEU A 150 -7.47 -10.84 -1.95
CA LEU A 150 -6.12 -11.36 -1.74
C LEU A 150 -6.20 -12.36 -0.57
N ASP A 151 -5.91 -13.61 -0.87
CA ASP A 151 -5.63 -14.63 0.16
C ASP A 151 -4.50 -14.07 1.05
N PRO A 152 -4.54 -14.20 2.39
CA PRO A 152 -3.41 -13.87 3.27
C PRO A 152 -2.04 -14.33 2.74
N LYS A 153 -1.96 -15.48 2.04
CA LYS A 153 -0.73 -15.94 1.38
C LYS A 153 -0.28 -15.06 0.22
N GLU A 154 -1.21 -14.52 -0.56
CA GLU A 154 -0.92 -13.58 -1.64
C GLU A 154 -0.48 -12.22 -1.09
N ILE A 155 -0.98 -11.80 0.07
CA ILE A 155 -0.51 -10.58 0.74
C ILE A 155 0.95 -10.74 1.19
N LEU A 156 1.30 -11.88 1.77
CA LEU A 156 2.69 -12.19 2.13
C LEU A 156 3.60 -12.21 0.90
N LYS A 157 3.15 -12.84 -0.20
CA LYS A 157 3.86 -12.82 -1.48
C LYS A 157 4.00 -11.42 -2.07
N TYR A 158 3.00 -10.56 -1.89
CA TYR A 158 3.05 -9.15 -2.30
C TYR A 158 4.06 -8.36 -1.46
N LEU A 159 4.10 -8.57 -0.14
CA LEU A 159 5.11 -8.00 0.74
C LEU A 159 6.53 -8.48 0.38
N GLU A 160 6.68 -9.73 -0.01
CA GLU A 160 7.96 -10.28 -0.52
C GLU A 160 8.37 -9.68 -1.86
N ARG A 161 7.40 -9.39 -2.73
CA ARG A 161 7.70 -8.69 -3.98
C ARG A 161 8.16 -7.26 -3.71
N LEU A 162 7.51 -6.57 -2.78
CA LEU A 162 7.97 -5.26 -2.29
C LEU A 162 9.39 -5.34 -1.70
N TYR A 163 9.70 -6.40 -0.96
CA TYR A 163 11.06 -6.66 -0.44
C TYR A 163 12.12 -6.73 -1.55
N GLN A 164 11.81 -7.35 -2.69
CA GLN A 164 12.73 -7.49 -3.83
C GLN A 164 12.83 -6.24 -4.71
N GLU A 165 11.82 -5.36 -4.71
CA GLU A 165 11.83 -4.11 -5.49
C GLU A 165 12.48 -2.93 -4.73
N ILE A 166 12.71 -3.07 -3.42
CA ILE A 166 13.35 -2.06 -2.56
C ILE A 166 14.89 -2.23 -2.48
N LEU A 167 15.43 -3.38 -2.90
CA LEU A 167 16.87 -3.69 -2.99
C LEU A 167 17.37 -3.63 -4.44
#